data_AF-A0A7M7GJW2-F1
#
_entry.id   AF-A0A7M7GJW2-F1
#
_cell.length_a   1.000
_cell.length_b   1.000
_cell.length_c   1.000
_cell.angle_alpha   90.00
_cell.angle_beta   90.00
_cell.angle_gamma   90.00
#
_symmetry.space_group_name_H-M   'P 1'
#
loop_
_entity.id
_entity.type
_entity.pdbx_description
1 polymer ?
#
loop_
_entity_poly.entity_id
_entity_poly.type
_entity_poly.pdbx_seq_one_letter_code
_entity_poly.pdbx_strand_id
1 'polypeptide(L)'
;MYPICRIKRMFRGWTRFFRLGLIGIVFLLWLTLRPHQTRSYKGLDVWLDQQQAKKILGVNVPHYFIQNDNPSAPSANAQTRHLSTRSRLQLSRTSRYLNISFSAPAGYHYSIEDVTTSNPKLVGYPVFSIPIKGRVPSRHTVFSVEFPCTGKGVGSALVSFRLRFQTENYDGQDIKASPLNFQIEKECEKYEGVSTSTIEVCHPPCLEGGVCSPEGRCDCKEGYYGLRCSQPLCIPHCYNGGTCIKPGLCACPEGFSGKICHLASCRDNCFNHGRCIAPGKCKCYRNWFGDICQYPVSREKSEGAQPDKDKSMPNIDKMKEGINSNYSSE
;
A
#
# COMPACT_ATOMS: atom_id res chain seq x y z
N MET A 1 -68.45 16.37 44.06
CA MET A 1 -67.78 16.49 45.38
C MET A 1 -67.02 15.20 45.66
N TYR A 2 -65.69 15.30 45.75
CA TYR A 2 -64.88 14.43 46.64
C TYR A 2 -65.38 14.60 48.09
N PRO A 3 -65.21 13.65 49.05
CA PRO A 3 -63.92 13.09 49.51
C PRO A 3 -63.92 11.56 49.77
N ILE A 4 -62.86 10.76 49.83
CA ILE A 4 -61.47 10.78 50.39
C ILE A 4 -61.33 9.95 51.70
N CYS A 5 -60.52 8.88 51.61
CA CYS A 5 -59.60 8.27 52.63
C CYS A 5 -60.14 7.54 53.88
N ARG A 6 -59.52 6.48 54.47
CA ARG A 6 -58.30 5.66 54.25
C ARG A 6 -58.21 4.55 55.35
N ILE A 7 -57.37 3.53 55.09
CA ILE A 7 -56.55 2.67 56.02
C ILE A 7 -57.12 1.31 56.51
N LYS A 8 -56.48 0.19 56.05
CA LYS A 8 -55.70 -0.84 56.80
C LYS A 8 -55.48 -2.06 55.87
N ARG A 9 -54.33 -2.25 55.20
CA ARG A 9 -53.03 -2.89 55.57
C ARG A 9 -53.09 -4.40 55.90
N MET A 10 -52.26 -5.17 55.16
CA MET A 10 -51.75 -6.55 55.37
C MET A 10 -52.75 -7.71 55.10
N PHE A 11 -52.54 -8.61 54.13
CA PHE A 11 -51.46 -9.60 53.98
C PHE A 11 -51.43 -10.07 52.49
N ARG A 12 -50.26 -10.05 51.83
CA ARG A 12 -49.51 -11.26 51.37
C ARG A 12 -50.42 -12.27 50.63
N GLY A 13 -50.34 -12.48 49.33
CA GLY A 13 -49.21 -12.36 48.41
C GLY A 13 -49.07 -13.70 47.71
N TRP A 14 -49.59 -13.84 46.48
CA TRP A 14 -49.20 -14.89 45.53
C TRP A 14 -49.84 -14.75 44.13
N THR A 15 -49.86 -13.55 43.54
CA THR A 15 -50.33 -13.38 42.14
C THR A 15 -49.63 -12.25 41.38
N ARG A 16 -48.38 -11.93 41.74
CA ARG A 16 -47.58 -10.90 41.03
C ARG A 16 -46.19 -11.32 40.58
N PHE A 17 -45.85 -12.61 40.59
CA PHE A 17 -44.56 -13.07 40.08
C PHE A 17 -44.54 -13.44 38.60
N PHE A 18 -45.69 -13.52 37.91
CA PHE A 18 -45.72 -14.01 36.52
C PHE A 18 -45.84 -12.96 35.40
N ARG A 19 -45.83 -11.65 35.70
CA ARG A 19 -45.96 -10.62 34.65
C ARG A 19 -44.88 -9.53 34.59
N LEU A 20 -43.87 -9.58 35.46
CA LEU A 20 -42.71 -8.67 35.38
C LEU A 20 -41.42 -9.37 34.89
N GLY A 21 -41.38 -10.71 34.87
CA GLY A 21 -40.24 -11.46 34.34
C GLY A 21 -40.13 -11.40 32.81
N LEU A 22 -41.25 -11.48 32.08
CA LEU A 22 -41.23 -11.56 30.62
C LEU A 22 -40.88 -10.24 29.91
N ILE A 23 -41.31 -9.08 30.45
CA ILE A 23 -41.02 -7.78 29.81
C ILE A 23 -39.57 -7.34 30.10
N GLY A 24 -39.06 -7.61 31.31
CA GLY A 24 -37.66 -7.34 31.66
C GLY A 24 -36.67 -8.21 30.89
N ILE A 25 -37.02 -9.48 30.64
CA ILE A 25 -36.21 -10.39 29.82
C ILE A 25 -36.20 -9.97 28.35
N VAL A 26 -37.32 -9.49 27.79
CA VAL A 26 -37.36 -8.97 26.40
C VAL A 26 -36.55 -7.67 26.26
N PHE A 27 -36.55 -6.79 27.26
CA PHE A 27 -35.75 -5.55 27.23
C PHE A 27 -34.24 -5.80 27.46
N LEU A 28 -33.88 -6.78 28.30
CA LEU A 28 -32.50 -7.22 28.47
C LEU A 28 -31.99 -8.00 27.24
N LEU A 29 -32.84 -8.81 26.58
CA LEU A 29 -32.54 -9.43 25.29
C LEU A 29 -32.44 -8.40 24.15
N TRP A 30 -33.20 -7.31 24.20
CA TRP A 30 -33.07 -6.19 23.25
C TRP A 30 -31.82 -5.34 23.48
N LEU A 31 -31.30 -5.27 24.72
CA LEU A 31 -30.02 -4.61 25.02
C LEU A 31 -28.80 -5.49 24.70
N THR A 32 -28.94 -6.83 24.70
CA THR A 32 -27.86 -7.76 24.31
C THR A 32 -27.87 -8.16 22.83
N LEU A 33 -28.96 -7.85 22.11
CA LEU A 33 -29.09 -8.05 20.66
C LEU A 33 -29.27 -6.71 19.92
N ARG A 34 -28.43 -5.72 20.19
CA ARG A 34 -28.02 -4.87 19.06
C ARG A 34 -27.05 -5.71 18.26
N PRO A 35 -27.36 -6.11 17.02
CA PRO A 35 -26.34 -6.62 16.14
C PRO A 35 -25.40 -5.44 15.89
N HIS A 36 -24.35 -5.32 16.70
CA HIS A 36 -23.15 -4.68 16.20
C HIS A 36 -22.70 -5.63 15.11
N GLN A 37 -23.09 -5.33 13.87
CA GLN A 37 -22.83 -6.14 12.71
C GLN A 37 -21.31 -6.12 12.49
N THR A 38 -20.59 -6.97 13.22
CA THR A 38 -19.20 -7.26 12.95
C THR A 38 -19.22 -8.04 11.66
N ARG A 39 -19.12 -7.33 10.54
CA ARG A 39 -18.87 -7.91 9.23
C ARG A 39 -17.60 -8.75 9.40
N SER A 40 -17.74 -10.06 9.48
CA SER A 40 -16.63 -10.99 9.62
C SER A 40 -15.89 -11.01 8.29
N TYR A 41 -14.95 -10.09 8.10
CA TYR A 41 -14.13 -10.01 6.90
C TYR A 41 -13.34 -11.32 6.78
N LYS A 42 -13.48 -12.01 5.65
CA LYS A 42 -12.69 -13.22 5.35
C LYS A 42 -11.36 -12.89 4.64
N GLY A 43 -11.19 -11.64 4.20
CA GLY A 43 -10.03 -11.12 3.48
C GLY A 43 -10.05 -9.59 3.42
N LEU A 44 -9.16 -9.00 2.62
CA LEU A 44 -9.04 -7.55 2.45
C LEU A 44 -10.17 -6.99 1.58
N ASP A 45 -10.78 -5.91 2.05
CA ASP A 45 -11.65 -5.02 1.27
C ASP A 45 -10.98 -3.65 1.13
N VAL A 46 -11.04 -3.06 -0.07
CA VAL A 46 -10.58 -1.68 -0.35
C VAL A 46 -11.62 -0.99 -1.23
N TRP A 47 -12.13 0.18 -0.83
CA TRP A 47 -13.25 0.84 -1.52
C TRP A 47 -13.30 2.36 -1.34
N LEU A 48 -14.12 3.02 -2.17
CA LEU A 48 -14.62 4.37 -1.96
C LEU A 48 -16.01 4.32 -1.35
N ASP A 49 -16.24 5.07 -0.28
CA ASP A 49 -17.57 5.17 0.33
C ASP A 49 -18.59 5.80 -0.63
N GLN A 50 -19.87 5.49 -0.42
CA GLN A 50 -20.97 5.84 -1.32
C GLN A 50 -20.98 7.32 -1.72
N GLN A 51 -20.78 8.24 -0.77
CA GLN A 51 -20.81 9.67 -1.04
C GLN A 51 -19.65 10.11 -1.96
N GLN A 52 -18.47 9.55 -1.73
CA GLN A 52 -17.29 9.87 -2.53
C GLN A 52 -17.36 9.19 -3.91
N ALA A 53 -17.85 7.96 -3.98
CA ALA A 53 -18.16 7.28 -5.25
C ALA A 53 -19.19 8.08 -6.06
N LYS A 54 -20.23 8.64 -5.43
CA LYS A 54 -21.19 9.51 -6.12
C LYS A 54 -20.51 10.75 -6.70
N LYS A 55 -19.61 11.39 -5.93
CA LYS A 55 -18.91 12.60 -6.34
C LYS A 55 -17.91 12.37 -7.49
N ILE A 56 -17.13 11.30 -7.42
CA ILE A 56 -16.01 11.04 -8.34
C ILE A 56 -16.44 10.20 -9.53
N LEU A 57 -17.32 9.23 -9.29
CA LEU A 57 -17.70 8.18 -10.24
C LEU A 57 -19.14 8.36 -10.75
N GLY A 58 -19.94 9.24 -10.13
CA GLY A 58 -21.37 9.39 -10.47
C GLY A 58 -22.24 8.22 -10.01
N VAL A 59 -21.69 7.31 -9.19
CA VAL A 59 -22.36 6.08 -8.76
C VAL A 59 -22.83 6.22 -7.32
N ASN A 60 -24.12 5.97 -7.07
CA ASN A 60 -24.73 6.12 -5.74
C ASN A 60 -24.64 4.85 -4.86
N VAL A 61 -23.56 4.08 -5.00
CA VAL A 61 -23.23 2.93 -4.15
C VAL A 61 -21.74 2.95 -3.83
N PRO A 62 -21.26 2.33 -2.74
CA PRO A 62 -19.84 2.19 -2.50
C PRO A 62 -19.15 1.48 -3.66
N HIS A 63 -17.98 1.96 -4.04
CA HIS A 63 -17.20 1.41 -5.13
C HIS A 63 -16.01 0.63 -4.59
N TYR A 64 -16.09 -0.70 -4.60
CA TYR A 64 -15.00 -1.57 -4.19
C TYR A 64 -13.98 -1.68 -5.32
N PHE A 65 -12.70 -1.64 -4.97
CA PHE A 65 -11.56 -2.00 -5.83
C PHE A 65 -11.11 -3.44 -5.55
N ILE A 66 -11.10 -3.79 -4.25
CA ILE A 66 -10.83 -5.15 -3.76
C ILE A 66 -12.00 -5.55 -2.89
N GLN A 67 -12.50 -6.76 -3.11
CA GLN A 67 -13.51 -7.37 -2.26
C GLN A 67 -13.07 -8.79 -1.92
N ASN A 68 -12.83 -9.04 -0.63
CA ASN A 68 -12.37 -10.32 -0.11
C ASN A 68 -11.16 -10.87 -0.88
N ASP A 69 -10.07 -10.09 -0.93
CA ASP A 69 -8.80 -10.36 -1.63
C ASP A 69 -8.85 -10.42 -3.16
N ASN A 70 -10.04 -10.33 -3.76
CA ASN A 70 -10.24 -10.44 -5.19
C ASN A 70 -10.49 -9.06 -5.81
N PRO A 71 -10.07 -8.83 -7.08
CA PRO A 71 -10.48 -7.64 -7.81
C PRO A 71 -11.99 -7.58 -7.86
N SER A 72 -12.57 -6.42 -7.59
CA SER A 72 -14.01 -6.24 -7.78
C SER A 72 -14.34 -6.39 -9.27
N ALA A 73 -15.31 -7.25 -9.58
CA ALA A 73 -15.86 -7.29 -10.93
C ALA A 73 -16.57 -5.95 -11.22
N PRO A 74 -16.49 -5.40 -12.45
CA PRO A 74 -17.31 -4.27 -12.81
C PRO A 74 -18.78 -4.67 -12.60
N SER A 75 -19.46 -3.97 -11.70
CA SER A 75 -20.82 -4.32 -11.31
C SER A 75 -21.71 -4.43 -12.55
N ALA A 76 -22.51 -5.50 -12.63
CA ALA A 76 -23.45 -5.79 -13.72
C ALA A 76 -24.49 -4.68 -13.94
N ASN A 77 -24.55 -3.72 -13.03
CA ASN A 77 -25.37 -2.53 -13.13
C ASN A 77 -24.95 -1.66 -14.33
N ALA A 78 -25.92 -1.17 -15.10
CA ALA A 78 -25.67 -0.42 -16.34
C ALA A 78 -24.87 0.89 -16.10
N GLN A 79 -24.98 1.48 -14.90
CA GLN A 79 -24.24 2.68 -14.49
C GLN A 79 -22.75 2.44 -14.22
N THR A 80 -22.34 1.21 -13.87
CA THR A 80 -20.94 0.87 -13.56
C THR A 80 -20.15 0.37 -14.77
N ARG A 81 -20.81 -0.02 -15.87
CA ARG A 81 -20.13 -0.35 -17.15
C ARG A 81 -19.43 0.86 -17.79
N HIS A 82 -19.94 2.07 -17.55
CA HIS A 82 -19.30 3.32 -17.99
C HIS A 82 -18.04 3.68 -17.17
N LEU A 83 -17.81 2.93 -16.08
CA LEU A 83 -16.76 3.16 -15.11
C LEU A 83 -15.58 2.20 -15.28
N SER A 84 -15.82 0.99 -15.81
CA SER A 84 -14.75 0.08 -16.24
C SER A 84 -13.90 0.65 -17.38
N THR A 85 -14.39 1.69 -18.08
CA THR A 85 -13.67 2.44 -19.11
C THR A 85 -12.92 3.68 -18.59
N ARG A 86 -13.16 4.13 -17.35
CA ARG A 86 -12.38 5.21 -16.74
C ARG A 86 -11.19 4.64 -15.97
N SER A 87 -10.07 4.52 -16.66
CA SER A 87 -8.77 4.19 -16.04
C SER A 87 -8.26 5.29 -15.09
N ARG A 88 -8.90 6.48 -15.11
CA ARG A 88 -8.50 7.68 -14.38
C ARG A 88 -9.67 8.26 -13.57
N LEU A 89 -9.43 8.49 -12.28
CA LEU A 89 -10.36 9.17 -11.39
C LEU A 89 -10.23 10.68 -11.57
N GLN A 90 -11.34 11.34 -11.90
CA GLN A 90 -11.37 12.79 -12.11
C GLN A 90 -11.63 13.48 -10.77
N LEU A 91 -10.72 14.34 -10.33
CA LEU A 91 -10.82 15.09 -9.09
C LEU A 91 -10.96 16.59 -9.39
N SER A 92 -12.18 17.09 -9.23
CA SER A 92 -12.50 18.51 -9.44
C SER A 92 -11.68 19.45 -8.56
N ARG A 93 -11.60 20.73 -8.95
CA ARG A 93 -10.92 21.82 -8.24
C ARG A 93 -11.31 21.90 -6.75
N THR A 94 -12.58 21.68 -6.44
CA THR A 94 -13.11 21.73 -5.05
C THR A 94 -12.75 20.50 -4.21
N SER A 95 -12.34 19.40 -4.82
CA SER A 95 -11.93 18.18 -4.13
C SER A 95 -10.44 18.21 -3.84
N ARG A 96 -10.07 18.38 -2.56
CA ARG A 96 -8.68 18.31 -2.10
C ARG A 96 -8.21 16.89 -1.78
N TYR A 97 -9.13 16.02 -1.38
CA TYR A 97 -8.83 14.68 -0.86
C TYR A 97 -9.54 13.57 -1.65
N LEU A 98 -8.86 12.43 -1.78
CA LEU A 98 -9.44 11.12 -2.05
C LEU A 98 -9.36 10.29 -0.77
N ASN A 99 -10.50 9.78 -0.31
CA ASN A 99 -10.60 9.01 0.93
C ASN A 99 -10.83 7.55 0.55
N ILE A 100 -9.82 6.73 0.80
CA ILE A 100 -9.88 5.31 0.51
C ILE A 100 -10.09 4.58 1.83
N SER A 101 -11.11 3.71 1.84
CA SER A 101 -11.42 2.85 2.97
C SER A 101 -10.76 1.49 2.76
N PHE A 102 -10.14 0.95 3.81
CA PHE A 102 -9.74 -0.45 3.86
C PHE A 102 -10.19 -1.15 5.15
N SER A 103 -10.26 -2.47 5.10
CA SER A 103 -10.48 -3.34 6.25
C SER A 103 -10.01 -4.75 5.91
N ALA A 104 -9.34 -5.44 6.82
CA ALA A 104 -8.88 -6.81 6.63
C ALA A 104 -8.83 -7.58 7.96
N PRO A 105 -8.72 -8.92 7.95
CA PRO A 105 -8.20 -9.66 9.09
C PRO A 105 -6.78 -9.19 9.50
N ALA A 106 -6.29 -9.66 10.65
CA ALA A 106 -4.90 -9.45 11.03
C ALA A 106 -3.95 -10.13 10.01
N GLY A 107 -2.74 -9.59 9.85
CA GLY A 107 -1.68 -10.17 9.00
C GLY A 107 -1.54 -9.57 7.59
N TYR A 108 -2.25 -8.48 7.28
CA TYR A 108 -2.10 -7.75 6.01
C TYR A 108 -1.18 -6.54 6.17
N HIS A 109 -0.31 -6.35 5.18
CA HIS A 109 0.59 -5.19 5.07
C HIS A 109 0.32 -4.44 3.77
N TYR A 110 0.59 -3.14 3.79
CA TYR A 110 0.51 -2.30 2.61
C TYR A 110 1.82 -1.56 2.37
N SER A 111 2.12 -1.27 1.10
CA SER A 111 3.12 -0.30 0.68
C SER A 111 2.57 0.62 -0.41
N ILE A 112 2.97 1.89 -0.34
CA ILE A 112 2.66 2.93 -1.33
C ILE A 112 3.91 3.13 -2.18
N GLU A 113 3.78 2.91 -3.48
CA GLU A 113 4.90 2.86 -4.42
C GLU A 113 4.58 3.72 -5.66
N ASP A 114 5.59 4.01 -6.48
CA ASP A 114 5.45 4.70 -7.77
C ASP A 114 4.66 6.03 -7.73
N VAL A 115 4.85 6.80 -6.65
CA VAL A 115 4.19 8.10 -6.47
C VAL A 115 4.78 9.12 -7.45
N THR A 116 3.95 9.64 -8.36
CA THR A 116 4.37 10.55 -9.43
C THR A 116 3.33 11.64 -9.69
N THR A 117 3.78 12.79 -10.19
CA THR A 117 2.94 13.89 -10.69
C THR A 117 3.45 14.31 -12.07
N SER A 118 2.56 14.47 -13.04
CA SER A 118 2.93 14.89 -14.41
C SER A 118 3.31 16.36 -14.49
N ASN A 119 2.89 17.19 -13.52
CA ASN A 119 3.21 18.60 -13.47
C ASN A 119 3.36 19.07 -12.01
N PRO A 120 4.56 18.89 -11.41
CA PRO A 120 4.83 19.28 -10.02
C PRO A 120 4.70 20.78 -9.77
N LYS A 121 4.74 21.62 -10.82
CA LYS A 121 4.54 23.08 -10.72
C LYS A 121 3.08 23.47 -10.59
N LEU A 122 2.15 22.61 -11.00
CA LEU A 122 0.70 22.82 -10.88
C LEU A 122 0.10 22.04 -9.70
N VAL A 123 0.47 20.76 -9.57
CA VAL A 123 0.02 19.86 -8.51
C VAL A 123 1.24 19.21 -7.88
N GLY A 124 1.47 19.49 -6.59
CA GLY A 124 2.56 18.89 -5.84
C GLY A 124 2.40 17.37 -5.68
N TYR A 125 3.39 16.72 -5.08
CA TYR A 125 3.31 15.30 -4.76
C TYR A 125 2.14 15.04 -3.79
N PRO A 126 1.39 13.94 -3.99
CA PRO A 126 0.27 13.62 -3.13
C PRO A 126 0.76 13.32 -1.71
N VAL A 127 -0.05 13.71 -0.73
CA VAL A 127 0.27 13.54 0.69
C VAL A 127 -0.68 12.52 1.29
N PHE A 128 -0.11 11.49 1.91
CA PHE A 128 -0.86 10.40 2.53
C PHE A 128 -1.01 10.65 4.03
N SER A 129 -2.22 10.48 4.54
CA SER A 129 -2.52 10.52 5.99
C SER A 129 -1.99 9.33 6.77
N ILE A 130 -1.51 8.30 6.07
CA ILE A 130 -0.87 7.11 6.63
C ILE A 130 0.60 7.04 6.16
N PRO A 131 1.48 6.32 6.89
CA PRO A 131 2.86 6.07 6.46
C PRO A 131 2.93 5.39 5.08
N ILE A 132 4.09 5.44 4.43
CA ILE A 132 4.30 4.81 3.11
C ILE A 132 4.23 3.27 3.18
N LYS A 133 4.55 2.67 4.32
CA LYS A 133 4.42 1.23 4.57
C LYS A 133 3.82 1.01 5.95
N GLY A 134 2.99 -0.01 6.11
CA GLY A 134 2.41 -0.34 7.41
C GLY A 134 1.50 -1.56 7.38
N ARG A 135 0.86 -1.82 8.52
CA ARG A 135 -0.16 -2.88 8.65
C ARG A 135 -1.53 -2.35 8.32
N VAL A 136 -2.34 -3.15 7.64
CA VAL A 136 -3.76 -2.85 7.45
C VAL A 136 -4.48 -3.08 8.77
N PRO A 137 -5.19 -2.08 9.32
CA PRO A 137 -5.96 -2.22 10.55
C PRO A 137 -7.10 -3.23 10.39
N SER A 138 -7.38 -3.98 11.46
CA SER A 138 -8.47 -4.94 11.44
C SER A 138 -9.87 -4.32 11.54
N ARG A 139 -9.92 -3.05 11.93
CA ARG A 139 -11.13 -2.23 11.91
C ARG A 139 -11.20 -1.44 10.62
N HIS A 140 -12.42 -1.17 10.16
CA HIS A 140 -12.64 -0.20 9.09
C HIS A 140 -11.89 1.10 9.40
N THR A 141 -11.04 1.48 8.47
CA THR A 141 -10.21 2.68 8.58
C THR A 141 -10.22 3.38 7.24
N VAL A 142 -10.32 4.71 7.30
CA VAL A 142 -10.23 5.58 6.13
C VAL A 142 -8.87 6.24 6.17
N PHE A 143 -8.16 6.22 5.04
CA PHE A 143 -7.02 7.10 4.82
C PHE A 143 -7.29 8.06 3.68
N SER A 144 -6.89 9.30 3.89
CA SER A 144 -6.97 10.37 2.90
C SER A 144 -5.65 10.50 2.14
N VAL A 145 -5.78 10.76 0.83
CA VAL A 145 -4.73 11.21 -0.08
C VAL A 145 -5.06 12.64 -0.47
N GLU A 146 -4.23 13.60 -0.07
CA GLU A 146 -4.34 15.00 -0.47
C GLU A 146 -3.61 15.24 -1.79
N PHE A 147 -4.22 16.04 -2.68
CA PHE A 147 -3.63 16.47 -3.94
C PHE A 147 -3.42 17.99 -3.93
N PRO A 148 -2.23 18.47 -3.49
CA PRO A 148 -2.02 19.88 -3.24
C PRO A 148 -1.84 20.65 -4.55
N CYS A 149 -2.77 21.57 -4.85
CA CYS A 149 -2.59 22.56 -5.90
C CYS A 149 -1.55 23.60 -5.43
N THR A 150 -0.63 24.01 -6.32
CA THR A 150 0.36 25.05 -5.98
C THR A 150 -0.24 26.46 -6.01
N GLY A 151 -1.41 26.63 -6.64
CA GLY A 151 -2.07 27.92 -6.81
C GLY A 151 -1.43 28.86 -7.83
N LYS A 152 -0.34 28.44 -8.46
CA LYS A 152 0.43 29.28 -9.41
C LYS A 152 -0.11 29.21 -10.84
N GLY A 153 -1.03 28.30 -11.12
CA GLY A 153 -1.55 28.05 -12.46
C GLY A 153 -2.95 27.44 -12.46
N VAL A 154 -3.54 27.36 -13.65
CA VAL A 154 -4.83 26.73 -13.91
C VAL A 154 -4.61 25.56 -14.86
N GLY A 155 -5.30 24.45 -14.65
CA GLY A 155 -5.25 23.29 -15.55
C GLY A 155 -5.46 21.98 -14.80
N SER A 156 -5.08 20.87 -15.44
CA SER A 156 -5.13 19.54 -14.83
C SER A 156 -3.75 18.89 -14.85
N ALA A 157 -3.45 18.10 -13.82
CA ALA A 157 -2.26 17.24 -13.79
C ALA A 157 -2.65 15.81 -13.42
N LEU A 158 -1.95 14.85 -14.01
CA LEU A 158 -2.09 13.44 -13.68
C LEU A 158 -1.17 13.10 -12.50
N VAL A 159 -1.77 12.62 -11.42
CA VAL A 159 -1.07 12.09 -10.26
C VAL A 159 -1.28 10.58 -10.22
N SER A 160 -0.20 9.82 -10.12
CA SER A 160 -0.29 8.36 -10.05
C SER A 160 0.40 7.82 -8.81
N PHE A 161 -0.15 6.76 -8.23
CA PHE A 161 0.48 5.99 -7.17
C PHE A 161 -0.01 4.54 -7.20
N ARG A 162 0.80 3.64 -6.65
CA ARG A 162 0.50 2.22 -6.56
C ARG A 162 0.30 1.83 -5.09
N LEU A 163 -0.81 1.16 -4.79
CA LEU A 163 -1.02 0.51 -3.50
C LEU A 163 -0.80 -0.99 -3.65
N ARG A 164 0.20 -1.49 -2.95
CA ARG A 164 0.53 -2.91 -2.92
C ARG A 164 0.09 -3.48 -1.57
N PHE A 165 -0.50 -4.67 -1.60
CA PHE A 165 -0.96 -5.39 -0.43
C PHE A 165 -0.37 -6.80 -0.40
N GLN A 166 0.21 -7.15 0.75
CA GLN A 166 0.85 -8.45 1.00
C GLN A 166 0.24 -9.05 2.26
N THR A 167 0.27 -10.37 2.36
CA THR A 167 -0.19 -11.10 3.55
C THR A 167 0.90 -11.97 4.13
N GLU A 168 0.96 -12.02 5.46
CA GLU A 168 1.84 -12.91 6.20
C GLU A 168 1.52 -14.39 5.92
N ASN A 169 0.26 -14.71 5.58
CA ASN A 169 -0.18 -16.09 5.31
C ASN A 169 0.42 -16.70 4.04
N TYR A 170 0.88 -15.87 3.08
CA TYR A 170 1.48 -16.31 1.82
C TYR A 170 2.95 -15.88 1.70
N ASP A 171 3.69 -15.91 2.81
CA ASP A 171 5.13 -15.59 2.84
C ASP A 171 5.45 -14.19 2.27
N GLY A 172 4.56 -13.23 2.52
CA GLY A 172 4.71 -11.86 2.02
C GLY A 172 4.48 -11.71 0.51
N GLN A 173 3.90 -12.70 -0.18
CA GLN A 173 3.47 -12.53 -1.56
C GLN A 173 2.29 -11.56 -1.68
N ASP A 174 2.19 -10.95 -2.86
CA ASP A 174 1.11 -10.05 -3.21
C ASP A 174 -0.21 -10.82 -3.29
N ILE A 175 -1.29 -10.24 -2.78
CA ILE A 175 -2.63 -10.78 -3.00
C ILE A 175 -3.02 -10.65 -4.47
N LYS A 176 -3.95 -11.48 -4.94
CA LYS A 176 -4.38 -11.53 -6.35
C LYS A 176 -4.84 -10.18 -6.91
N ALA A 177 -5.45 -9.34 -6.09
CA ALA A 177 -5.93 -8.02 -6.49
C ALA A 177 -4.89 -6.89 -6.35
N SER A 178 -3.68 -7.21 -5.90
CA SER A 178 -2.56 -6.30 -5.75
C SER A 178 -1.60 -6.43 -6.94
N PRO A 179 -0.95 -5.34 -7.39
CA PRO A 179 -1.11 -3.99 -6.88
C PRO A 179 -2.27 -3.22 -7.53
N LEU A 180 -2.89 -2.32 -6.76
CA LEU A 180 -3.83 -1.33 -7.28
C LEU A 180 -3.08 -0.13 -7.84
N ASN A 181 -3.34 0.20 -9.10
CA ASN A 181 -2.76 1.38 -9.76
C ASN A 181 -3.79 2.50 -9.79
N PHE A 182 -3.55 3.56 -9.05
CA PHE A 182 -4.40 4.75 -9.03
C PHE A 182 -3.84 5.81 -9.97
N GLN A 183 -4.69 6.29 -10.88
CA GLN A 183 -4.41 7.44 -11.74
C GLN A 183 -5.48 8.50 -11.47
N ILE A 184 -5.08 9.64 -10.92
CA ILE A 184 -5.97 10.74 -10.55
C ILE A 184 -5.66 11.93 -11.42
N GLU A 185 -6.65 12.40 -12.17
CA GLU A 185 -6.56 13.65 -12.91
C GLU A 185 -7.12 14.77 -12.03
N LYS A 186 -6.22 15.60 -11.48
CA LYS A 186 -6.56 16.67 -10.55
C LYS A 186 -6.63 18.01 -11.28
N GLU A 187 -7.77 18.66 -11.21
CA GLU A 187 -7.94 20.03 -11.70
C GLU A 187 -7.50 21.04 -10.63
N CYS A 188 -6.76 22.08 -11.02
CA CYS A 188 -6.34 23.18 -10.17
C CYS A 188 -6.64 24.52 -10.82
N GLU A 189 -6.77 25.53 -9.98
CA GLU A 189 -6.93 26.93 -10.37
C GLU A 189 -5.98 27.82 -9.57
N LYS A 190 -5.83 29.06 -10.02
CA LYS A 190 -5.07 30.06 -9.29
C LYS A 190 -5.81 30.42 -8.00
N TYR A 191 -5.06 30.66 -6.94
CA TYR A 191 -5.60 31.34 -5.77
C TYR A 191 -5.79 32.82 -6.12
N GLU A 192 -6.90 33.18 -6.77
CA GLU A 192 -7.26 34.59 -6.93
C GLU A 192 -7.86 35.10 -5.60
N GLY A 193 -7.20 36.08 -4.97
CA GLY A 193 -7.81 36.89 -3.92
C GLY A 193 -8.09 36.20 -2.58
N VAL A 194 -7.38 35.13 -2.20
CA VAL A 194 -7.44 34.63 -0.82
C VAL A 194 -6.76 35.65 0.10
N SER A 195 -7.58 36.52 0.68
CA SER A 195 -7.32 37.23 1.93
C SER A 195 -6.60 36.29 2.88
N THR A 196 -5.42 36.69 3.32
CA THR A 196 -4.58 36.05 4.32
C THR A 196 -5.42 35.61 5.53
N SER A 197 -5.88 34.37 5.50
CA SER A 197 -6.15 33.60 6.70
C SER A 197 -4.83 33.55 7.46
N THR A 198 -4.77 34.15 8.64
CA THR A 198 -3.59 34.32 9.49
C THR A 198 -3.15 32.99 10.12
N ILE A 199 -2.80 32.01 9.30
CA ILE A 199 -2.00 30.87 9.76
C ILE A 199 -0.56 31.13 9.31
N GLU A 200 0.13 31.97 10.08
CA GLU A 200 1.55 32.28 9.87
C GLU A 200 2.47 31.18 10.41
N VAL A 201 1.92 30.26 11.22
CA VAL A 201 2.68 29.18 11.85
C VAL A 201 1.90 27.86 11.82
N CYS A 202 2.47 26.87 11.13
CA CYS A 202 1.92 25.52 11.08
C CYS A 202 2.17 24.82 12.42
N HIS A 203 1.13 24.21 12.97
CA HIS A 203 1.23 23.37 14.16
C HIS A 203 0.70 21.97 13.83
N PRO A 204 1.56 20.94 13.81
CA PRO A 204 3.01 20.96 14.04
C PRO A 204 3.84 21.68 12.94
N PRO A 205 5.08 22.13 13.22
CA PRO A 205 5.88 22.89 12.27
C PRO A 205 6.36 22.04 11.08
N CYS A 206 6.62 22.71 9.97
CA CYS A 206 7.24 22.13 8.79
C CYS A 206 8.69 21.69 9.09
N LEU A 207 9.10 20.58 8.51
CA LEU A 207 10.44 19.99 8.65
C LEU A 207 11.25 20.24 7.38
N GLU A 208 12.54 19.89 7.42
CA GLU A 208 13.48 20.01 6.29
C GLU A 208 13.51 21.41 5.64
N GLY A 209 13.18 22.45 6.42
CA GLY A 209 13.14 23.84 5.98
C GLY A 209 11.95 24.20 5.08
N GLY A 210 10.84 23.45 5.14
CA GLY A 210 9.58 23.86 4.52
C GLY A 210 9.00 25.13 5.14
N VAL A 211 8.19 25.87 4.35
CA VAL A 211 7.57 27.14 4.74
C VAL A 211 6.07 26.93 4.97
N CYS A 212 5.50 27.50 6.03
CA CYS A 212 4.06 27.41 6.24
C CYS A 212 3.31 28.40 5.34
N SER A 213 2.33 27.89 4.59
CA SER A 213 1.41 28.70 3.81
C SER A 213 0.24 29.21 4.67
N PRO A 214 -0.44 30.31 4.27
CA PRO A 214 -1.62 30.85 4.98
C PRO A 214 -2.79 29.87 5.14
N GLU A 215 -2.80 28.78 4.36
CA GLU A 215 -3.79 27.69 4.50
C GLU A 215 -3.41 26.68 5.60
N GLY A 216 -2.29 26.88 6.32
CA GLY A 216 -1.77 25.94 7.31
C GLY A 216 -1.08 24.70 6.71
N ARG A 217 -0.62 24.77 5.46
CA ARG A 217 0.13 23.69 4.78
C ARG A 217 1.62 24.01 4.69
N CYS A 218 2.45 22.98 4.80
CA CYS A 218 3.88 23.11 4.52
C CYS A 218 4.20 23.08 3.02
N ASP A 219 4.75 24.17 2.51
CA ASP A 219 5.41 24.25 1.20
C ASP A 219 6.84 23.70 1.33
N CYS A 220 7.06 22.51 0.77
CA CYS A 220 8.30 21.78 0.95
C CYS A 220 9.42 22.28 0.02
N LYS A 221 10.66 22.18 0.51
CA LYS A 221 11.85 22.34 -0.33
C LYS A 221 11.89 21.27 -1.42
N GLU A 222 12.61 21.57 -2.50
CA GLU A 222 12.83 20.63 -3.59
C GLU A 222 13.38 19.31 -3.06
N GLY A 223 12.80 18.20 -3.54
CA GLY A 223 13.16 16.86 -3.10
C GLY A 223 12.48 16.38 -1.81
N TYR A 224 11.60 17.15 -1.19
CA TYR A 224 10.82 16.73 -0.02
C TYR A 224 9.31 16.90 -0.24
N TYR A 225 8.52 16.07 0.45
CA TYR A 225 7.06 16.11 0.43
C TYR A 225 6.47 15.59 1.76
N GLY A 226 5.13 15.50 1.81
CA GLY A 226 4.37 15.07 2.98
C GLY A 226 3.83 16.23 3.81
N LEU A 227 2.95 15.93 4.77
CA LEU A 227 2.23 16.94 5.58
C LEU A 227 3.17 17.94 6.27
N ARG A 228 4.38 17.48 6.60
CA ARG A 228 5.41 18.26 7.30
C ARG A 228 6.73 18.30 6.55
N CYS A 229 6.77 17.98 5.26
CA CYS A 229 8.00 17.94 4.47
C CYS A 229 9.08 16.96 4.98
N SER A 230 8.69 15.92 5.71
CA SER A 230 9.62 14.92 6.25
C SER A 230 9.90 13.76 5.30
N GLN A 231 9.17 13.64 4.20
CA GLN A 231 9.30 12.51 3.28
C GLN A 231 10.26 12.90 2.15
N PRO A 232 11.42 12.24 2.02
CA PRO A 232 12.34 12.51 0.92
C PRO A 232 11.84 11.88 -0.38
N LEU A 233 12.07 12.58 -1.49
CA LEU A 233 11.74 12.16 -2.83
C LEU A 233 12.96 11.55 -3.53
N CYS A 234 12.86 10.29 -3.96
CA CYS A 234 13.88 9.62 -4.75
C CYS A 234 13.39 9.43 -6.18
N ILE A 235 13.99 10.15 -7.12
CA ILE A 235 13.79 9.96 -8.55
C ILE A 235 15.18 9.73 -9.17
N PRO A 236 15.47 8.53 -9.72
CA PRO A 236 14.64 7.33 -9.76
C PRO A 236 14.32 6.75 -8.37
N HIS A 237 13.27 5.93 -8.28
CA HIS A 237 12.90 5.27 -7.02
C HIS A 237 13.96 4.25 -6.58
N CYS A 238 13.95 3.93 -5.28
CA CYS A 238 14.82 2.90 -4.72
C CYS A 238 14.38 1.51 -5.18
N TYR A 239 15.30 0.75 -5.76
CA TYR A 239 15.07 -0.62 -6.20
C TYR A 239 15.24 -1.62 -5.05
N ASN A 240 14.80 -2.86 -5.29
CA ASN A 240 15.08 -4.03 -4.43
C ASN A 240 14.70 -3.83 -2.95
N GLY A 241 13.64 -3.06 -2.67
CA GLY A 241 13.18 -2.80 -1.32
C GLY A 241 13.94 -1.70 -0.57
N GLY A 242 14.82 -0.96 -1.25
CA GLY A 242 15.52 0.19 -0.68
C GLY A 242 14.56 1.28 -0.16
N THR A 243 15.02 2.01 0.86
CA THR A 243 14.25 3.08 1.50
C THR A 243 14.85 4.43 1.15
N CYS A 244 14.04 5.36 0.67
CA CYS A 244 14.50 6.73 0.40
C CYS A 244 14.76 7.45 1.72
N ILE A 245 16.01 7.87 1.96
CA ILE A 245 16.43 8.51 3.23
C ILE A 245 16.74 9.99 3.07
N LYS A 246 17.10 10.42 1.85
CA LYS A 246 17.32 11.82 1.46
C LYS A 246 16.96 11.97 -0.02
N PRO A 247 16.75 13.20 -0.52
CA PRO A 247 16.46 13.42 -1.93
C PRO A 247 17.49 12.70 -2.83
N GLY A 248 17.01 11.77 -3.66
CA GLY A 248 17.84 10.99 -4.58
C GLY A 248 18.82 9.98 -3.93
N LEU A 249 18.70 9.68 -2.64
CA LEU A 249 19.57 8.74 -1.92
C LEU A 249 18.77 7.66 -1.18
N CYS A 250 19.09 6.41 -1.50
CA CYS A 250 18.45 5.23 -0.92
C CYS A 250 19.36 4.52 0.10
N ALA A 251 18.78 4.10 1.22
CA ALA A 251 19.34 3.07 2.08
C ALA A 251 19.02 1.69 1.48
N CYS A 252 20.05 0.90 1.20
CA CYS A 252 19.90 -0.39 0.53
C CYS A 252 19.81 -1.55 1.52
N PRO A 253 18.95 -2.55 1.24
CA PRO A 253 18.96 -3.79 2.00
C PRO A 253 20.27 -4.55 1.80
N GLU A 254 20.53 -5.48 2.70
CA GLU A 254 21.74 -6.31 2.64
C GLU A 254 21.87 -7.02 1.28
N GLY A 255 23.10 -7.04 0.76
CA GLY A 255 23.40 -7.61 -0.56
C GLY A 255 23.04 -6.71 -1.75
N PHE A 256 22.57 -5.48 -1.53
CA PHE A 256 22.35 -4.49 -2.58
C PHE A 256 23.13 -3.20 -2.34
N SER A 257 23.47 -2.49 -3.42
CA SER A 257 24.27 -1.27 -3.39
C SER A 257 23.96 -0.32 -4.56
N GLY A 258 24.66 0.81 -4.59
CA GLY A 258 24.43 1.92 -5.51
C GLY A 258 23.40 2.94 -4.98
N LYS A 259 23.38 4.15 -5.54
CA LYS A 259 22.53 5.28 -5.06
C LYS A 259 21.04 4.95 -4.94
N ILE A 260 20.58 4.01 -5.76
CA ILE A 260 19.18 3.56 -5.84
C ILE A 260 19.02 2.04 -5.62
N CYS A 261 20.03 1.36 -5.05
CA CYS A 261 19.96 -0.07 -4.68
C CYS A 261 19.75 -1.04 -5.86
N HIS A 262 20.21 -0.67 -7.06
CA HIS A 262 20.05 -1.47 -8.27
C HIS A 262 21.19 -2.48 -8.50
N LEU A 263 22.29 -2.37 -7.76
CA LEU A 263 23.43 -3.27 -7.88
C LEU A 263 23.31 -4.39 -6.84
N ALA A 264 23.30 -5.64 -7.27
CA ALA A 264 23.37 -6.78 -6.37
C ALA A 264 24.84 -7.13 -6.07
N SER A 265 25.12 -7.57 -4.85
CA SER A 265 26.42 -8.02 -4.40
C SER A 265 26.51 -9.55 -4.48
N CYS A 266 27.53 -10.05 -5.18
CA CYS A 266 27.83 -11.48 -5.29
C CYS A 266 29.25 -11.76 -4.78
N ARG A 267 29.48 -12.97 -4.26
CA ARG A 267 30.84 -13.43 -3.96
C ARG A 267 31.68 -13.46 -5.23
N ASP A 268 32.93 -13.05 -5.11
CA ASP A 268 33.95 -13.07 -6.16
C ASP A 268 33.51 -12.45 -7.50
N ASN A 269 32.51 -11.54 -7.46
CA ASN A 269 31.91 -10.90 -8.63
C ASN A 269 31.56 -11.88 -9.77
N CYS A 270 31.07 -13.09 -9.42
CA CYS A 270 30.80 -14.15 -10.40
C CYS A 270 32.03 -14.52 -11.26
N PHE A 271 33.23 -14.48 -10.66
CA PHE A 271 34.54 -14.66 -11.32
C PHE A 271 34.76 -13.80 -12.58
N ASN A 272 34.02 -12.69 -12.72
CA ASN A 272 33.93 -11.88 -13.94
C ASN A 272 33.42 -12.65 -15.18
N HIS A 273 32.92 -13.87 -15.01
CA HIS A 273 32.36 -14.72 -16.06
C HIS A 273 30.84 -14.78 -16.03
N GLY A 274 30.23 -13.87 -15.28
CA GLY A 274 28.80 -13.69 -15.24
C GLY A 274 28.44 -12.31 -14.72
N ARG A 275 27.13 -12.10 -14.56
CA ARG A 275 26.57 -10.91 -13.93
C ARG A 275 25.82 -11.31 -12.66
N CYS A 276 26.04 -10.56 -11.58
CA CYS A 276 25.25 -10.70 -10.37
C CYS A 276 23.81 -10.23 -10.63
N ILE A 277 22.83 -11.12 -10.45
CA ILE A 277 21.41 -10.84 -10.71
C ILE A 277 20.58 -10.69 -9.43
N ALA A 278 21.05 -11.27 -8.33
CA ALA A 278 20.52 -11.12 -6.99
C ALA A 278 21.65 -11.42 -5.98
N PRO A 279 21.51 -11.05 -4.70
CA PRO A 279 22.53 -11.35 -3.70
C PRO A 279 22.96 -12.81 -3.73
N GLY A 280 24.25 -13.05 -3.97
CA GLY A 280 24.83 -14.39 -4.08
C GLY A 280 24.40 -15.24 -5.29
N LYS A 281 23.63 -14.70 -6.25
CA LYS A 281 23.19 -15.43 -7.46
C LYS A 281 23.79 -14.84 -8.72
N CYS A 282 24.52 -15.67 -9.46
CA CYS A 282 25.17 -15.30 -10.70
C CYS A 282 24.43 -15.83 -11.93
N LYS A 283 24.38 -15.00 -12.97
CA LYS A 283 24.02 -15.42 -14.33
C LYS A 283 25.29 -15.48 -15.16
N CYS A 284 25.72 -16.68 -15.52
CA CYS A 284 26.96 -16.87 -16.26
C CYS A 284 26.83 -16.45 -17.74
N TYR A 285 27.93 -15.94 -18.28
CA TYR A 285 28.09 -15.71 -19.71
C TYR A 285 28.21 -17.05 -20.44
N ARG A 286 28.15 -17.01 -21.78
CA ARG A 286 28.29 -18.23 -22.60
C ARG A 286 29.63 -18.91 -22.30
N ASN A 287 29.60 -20.23 -22.23
CA ASN A 287 30.74 -21.10 -21.94
C ASN A 287 31.25 -21.05 -20.50
N TRP A 288 30.44 -20.60 -19.53
CA TRP A 288 30.74 -20.68 -18.11
C TRP A 288 29.53 -21.22 -17.33
N PHE A 289 29.78 -21.99 -16.27
CA PHE A 289 28.76 -22.57 -15.41
C PHE A 289 29.24 -22.73 -13.95
N GLY A 290 28.34 -23.17 -13.08
CA GLY A 290 28.52 -23.20 -11.63
C GLY A 290 27.86 -22.00 -10.94
N ASP A 291 27.69 -22.09 -9.62
CA ASP A 291 26.93 -21.10 -8.83
C ASP A 291 27.51 -19.67 -8.90
N ILE A 292 28.81 -19.57 -9.14
CA ILE A 292 29.55 -18.32 -9.26
C ILE A 292 30.34 -18.23 -10.58
N CYS A 293 29.97 -19.03 -11.58
CA CYS A 293 30.58 -19.03 -12.92
C CYS A 293 32.07 -19.41 -12.92
N GLN A 294 32.46 -20.32 -12.03
CA GLN A 294 33.84 -20.72 -11.85
C GLN A 294 34.33 -21.77 -12.87
N TYR A 295 33.43 -22.46 -13.57
CA TYR A 295 33.80 -23.56 -14.46
C TYR A 295 33.61 -23.18 -15.94
N PRO A 296 34.66 -23.28 -16.78
CA PRO A 296 34.50 -23.12 -18.22
C PRO A 296 33.85 -24.37 -18.83
N VAL A 297 32.99 -24.18 -19.82
CA VAL A 297 32.45 -25.27 -20.63
C VAL A 297 33.57 -25.77 -21.53
N SER A 298 34.06 -26.99 -21.31
CA SER A 298 35.07 -27.61 -22.16
C SER A 298 34.47 -27.90 -23.54
N ARG A 299 35.07 -27.30 -24.57
CA ARG A 299 34.83 -27.66 -25.97
C ARG A 299 35.69 -28.88 -26.30
N GLU A 300 35.23 -30.06 -25.92
CA GLU A 300 35.63 -31.27 -26.65
C GLU A 300 34.45 -31.76 -27.49
N LYS A 301 34.63 -31.58 -28.80
CA LYS A 301 33.78 -31.98 -29.93
C LYS A 301 32.62 -31.04 -30.26
N SER A 302 32.96 -29.97 -30.96
CA SER A 302 32.09 -29.40 -31.99
C SER A 302 31.99 -30.39 -33.15
N GLU A 303 30.86 -31.11 -33.23
CA GLU A 303 30.21 -31.48 -34.49
C GLU A 303 28.81 -32.04 -34.19
N GLY A 304 27.80 -31.19 -34.41
CA GLY A 304 26.40 -31.57 -34.61
C GLY A 304 25.67 -32.28 -33.47
N ALA A 305 25.12 -31.53 -32.50
CA ALA A 305 23.89 -31.94 -31.82
C ALA A 305 23.15 -30.74 -31.22
N GLN A 306 21.90 -30.58 -31.63
CA GLN A 306 20.92 -29.65 -31.08
C GLN A 306 20.63 -30.03 -29.60
N PRO A 307 20.38 -29.08 -28.67
CA PRO A 307 20.13 -29.44 -27.28
C PRO A 307 18.74 -30.07 -27.13
N ASP A 308 18.70 -31.38 -26.89
CA ASP A 308 17.52 -32.10 -26.42
C ASP A 308 17.21 -31.72 -24.98
N LYS A 309 15.98 -31.26 -24.75
CA LYS A 309 15.43 -30.93 -23.43
C LYS A 309 14.96 -32.19 -22.70
N ASP A 310 15.84 -33.14 -22.38
CA ASP A 310 15.46 -34.18 -21.41
C ASP A 310 16.64 -35.01 -20.89
N LYS A 311 17.48 -34.48 -19.99
CA LYS A 311 18.29 -35.34 -19.10
C LYS A 311 18.43 -34.72 -17.71
N SER A 312 17.79 -35.39 -16.76
CA SER A 312 17.95 -35.27 -15.32
C SER A 312 19.41 -35.44 -14.86
N MET A 313 19.79 -34.66 -13.86
CA MET A 313 21.12 -34.57 -13.24
C MET A 313 21.54 -35.88 -12.52
N PRO A 314 22.81 -36.32 -12.60
CA PRO A 314 23.28 -37.45 -11.79
C PRO A 314 23.58 -37.05 -10.34
N ASN A 315 23.42 -38.03 -9.45
CA ASN A 315 23.36 -37.95 -7.99
C ASN A 315 24.68 -37.49 -7.32
N ILE A 316 24.56 -36.69 -6.26
CA ILE A 316 25.64 -36.12 -5.43
C ILE A 316 26.11 -37.19 -4.43
N ASP A 317 26.81 -38.24 -4.88
CA ASP A 317 27.40 -39.24 -3.96
C ASP A 317 28.78 -39.76 -4.38
N LYS A 318 29.42 -39.19 -5.41
CA LYS A 318 30.75 -39.65 -5.88
C LYS A 318 31.80 -38.55 -6.06
N MET A 319 31.99 -37.71 -5.02
CA MET A 319 33.19 -36.87 -4.88
C MET A 319 33.71 -36.88 -3.43
N LYS A 320 33.86 -38.07 -2.85
CA LYS A 320 34.72 -38.30 -1.68
C LYS A 320 35.65 -39.47 -1.98
N GLU A 321 36.71 -39.18 -2.72
CA GLU A 321 38.01 -39.85 -2.65
C GLU A 321 38.92 -39.19 -3.68
N GLY A 322 40.05 -38.63 -3.23
CA GLY A 322 41.05 -38.08 -4.14
C GLY A 322 41.53 -36.67 -3.83
N ILE A 323 41.69 -36.30 -2.56
CA ILE A 323 42.69 -35.28 -2.21
C ILE A 323 43.53 -35.86 -1.09
N ASN A 324 44.63 -36.52 -1.47
CA ASN A 324 45.77 -36.63 -0.58
C ASN A 324 47.06 -36.48 -1.38
N SER A 325 48.00 -35.81 -0.72
CA SER A 325 49.41 -35.61 -1.03
C SER A 325 49.83 -34.48 -1.99
N ASN A 326 50.56 -33.56 -1.35
CA ASN A 326 51.78 -32.89 -1.79
C ASN A 326 51.65 -31.56 -2.53
N TYR A 327 51.94 -30.47 -1.81
CA TYR A 327 53.09 -29.64 -2.14
C TYR A 327 53.68 -29.04 -0.86
N SER A 328 54.86 -29.53 -0.50
CA SER A 328 55.77 -28.93 0.46
C SER A 328 56.54 -27.78 -0.20
N SER A 329 56.76 -26.74 0.60
CA SER A 329 57.89 -25.79 0.58
C SER A 329 58.96 -25.95 -0.50
N GLU A 330 59.14 -24.90 -1.31
CA GLU A 330 60.32 -24.01 -1.37
C GLU A 330 60.03 -22.82 -2.31
#